data_AF-A0AAV9QET9-F1
#
_entry.id   AF-A0AAV9QET9-F1
#
_cell.length_a   1.000
_cell.length_b   1.000
_cell.length_c   1.000
_cell.angle_alpha   90.00
_cell.angle_beta   90.00
_cell.angle_gamma   90.00
#
_symmetry.space_group_name_H-M   'P 1'
#
loop_
_entity.id
_entity.type
_entity.pdbx_description
1 polymer ?
#
loop_
_entity_poly.entity_id
_entity_poly.type
_entity_poly.pdbx_seq_one_letter_code
_entity_poly.pdbx_strand_id
1 'polypeptide(L)'
;MSKVPPLEANQLLLDSMVDLYSNLDEDLRARLKHIYGKIAQEEDTKDPVINEWVKALLGGDHIPDRCGYRNWRCFHPGATKEWHELAYGLEEISATNQDDLEESEDDKLGEGRRVFVSESGYCGLVPEDAEDGDCLCVLFGCDAPVVLRKTEDWYKFIGECYIQRLMNGEAIKDLVAGKKMAQEFEIR
;
A
#
# COMPACT_ATOMS: atom_id res chain seq x y z
N MET A 1 9.84 -19.69 11.30
CA MET A 1 9.23 -19.91 9.98
C MET A 1 7.89 -19.22 10.05
N SER A 2 7.79 -18.10 9.32
CA SER A 2 6.58 -17.29 9.08
C SER A 2 5.34 -18.18 8.94
N LYS A 3 4.27 -17.93 9.71
CA LYS A 3 2.98 -18.59 9.51
C LYS A 3 1.90 -17.55 9.30
N VAL A 4 1.16 -17.77 8.23
CA VAL A 4 -0.01 -17.04 7.76
C VAL A 4 -1.20 -17.26 8.71
N PRO A 5 -1.94 -16.22 9.13
CA PRO A 5 -3.05 -16.33 10.07
C PRO A 5 -4.23 -17.20 9.58
N PRO A 6 -5.08 -17.70 10.50
CA PRO A 6 -6.17 -18.62 10.19
C PRO A 6 -7.23 -17.98 9.29
N LEU A 7 -7.87 -18.80 8.44
CA LEU A 7 -8.86 -18.39 7.45
C LEU A 7 -9.95 -17.46 8.00
N GLU A 8 -10.46 -17.72 9.20
CA GLU A 8 -11.51 -16.90 9.84
C GLU A 8 -10.98 -15.52 10.27
N ALA A 9 -9.75 -15.45 10.80
CA ALA A 9 -9.09 -14.19 11.13
C ALA A 9 -8.80 -13.37 9.86
N ASN A 10 -8.47 -14.05 8.76
CA ASN A 10 -8.23 -13.38 7.48
C ASN A 10 -9.52 -12.83 6.88
N GLN A 11 -10.63 -13.55 7.01
CA GLN A 11 -11.95 -13.06 6.58
C GLN A 11 -12.38 -11.85 7.42
N LEU A 12 -12.20 -11.90 8.75
CA LEU A 12 -12.48 -10.75 9.63
C LEU A 12 -11.62 -9.53 9.28
N LEU A 13 -10.35 -9.74 8.93
CA LEU A 13 -9.46 -8.67 8.49
C LEU A 13 -9.94 -8.06 7.18
N LEU A 14 -10.24 -8.88 6.17
CA LEU A 14 -10.78 -8.43 4.89
C LEU A 14 -12.09 -7.66 5.07
N ASP A 15 -13.00 -8.18 5.88
CA ASP A 15 -14.28 -7.52 6.20
C ASP A 15 -14.02 -6.14 6.84
N SER A 16 -13.06 -6.04 7.76
CA SER A 16 -12.69 -4.76 8.37
C SER A 16 -12.12 -3.74 7.36
N MET A 17 -11.35 -4.19 6.37
CA MET A 17 -10.81 -3.34 5.31
C MET A 17 -11.90 -2.83 4.35
N VAL A 18 -12.89 -3.68 4.07
CA VAL A 18 -14.08 -3.33 3.27
C VAL A 18 -15.01 -2.39 4.03
N ASP A 19 -15.18 -2.61 5.33
CA ASP A 19 -15.94 -1.70 6.21
C ASP A 19 -15.26 -0.34 6.29
N LEU A 20 -13.93 -0.30 6.42
CA LEU A 20 -13.16 0.94 6.40
C LEU A 20 -13.41 1.71 5.10
N TYR A 21 -13.37 1.03 3.93
CA TYR A 21 -13.70 1.65 2.65
C TYR A 21 -15.14 2.16 2.60
N SER A 22 -16.10 1.39 3.13
CA SER A 22 -17.52 1.76 3.15
C SER A 22 -17.82 2.96 4.04
N ASN A 23 -16.99 3.20 5.06
CA ASN A 23 -17.07 4.34 5.97
C ASN A 23 -16.30 5.58 5.48
N LEU A 24 -15.57 5.50 4.37
CA LEU A 24 -14.95 6.68 3.75
C LEU A 24 -16.00 7.66 3.24
N ASP A 25 -15.64 8.95 3.28
CA ASP A 25 -16.45 10.03 2.70
C ASP A 25 -16.78 9.78 1.22
N GLU A 26 -17.95 10.22 0.79
CA GLU A 26 -18.43 9.99 -0.57
C GLU A 26 -17.52 10.61 -1.63
N ASP A 27 -16.96 11.79 -1.35
CA ASP A 27 -16.02 12.46 -2.25
C ASP A 27 -14.68 11.69 -2.32
N LEU A 28 -14.18 11.18 -1.20
CA LEU A 28 -12.98 10.32 -1.19
C LEU A 28 -13.20 9.03 -1.99
N ARG A 29 -14.35 8.38 -1.82
CA ARG A 29 -14.69 7.19 -2.62
C ARG A 29 -14.81 7.52 -4.10
N ALA A 30 -15.34 8.68 -4.47
CA ALA A 30 -15.40 9.11 -5.86
C ALA A 30 -14.00 9.34 -6.46
N ARG A 31 -13.07 9.92 -5.70
CA ARG A 31 -11.67 10.11 -6.10
C ARG A 31 -10.93 8.77 -6.25
N LEU A 32 -11.10 7.85 -5.30
CA LEU A 32 -10.59 6.48 -5.40
C LEU A 32 -11.13 5.79 -6.66
N LYS A 33 -12.43 5.87 -6.92
CA LYS A 33 -13.04 5.34 -8.16
C LYS A 33 -12.49 5.99 -9.42
N HIS A 34 -12.18 7.29 -9.40
CA HIS A 34 -11.60 7.97 -10.56
C HIS A 34 -10.20 7.44 -10.90
N ILE A 35 -9.38 7.20 -9.87
CA ILE A 35 -8.03 6.66 -10.03
C ILE A 35 -8.10 5.17 -10.32
N TYR A 36 -8.61 4.36 -9.40
CA TYR A 36 -8.52 2.91 -9.45
C TYR A 36 -9.61 2.25 -10.32
N GLY A 37 -10.76 2.90 -10.51
CA GLY A 37 -11.88 2.35 -11.29
C GLY A 37 -11.65 2.26 -12.81
N LYS A 38 -10.56 2.85 -13.33
CA LYS A 38 -10.17 2.70 -14.75
C LYS A 38 -9.38 1.40 -15.03
N ILE A 39 -8.92 0.70 -13.99
CA ILE A 39 -8.07 -0.50 -14.08
C ILE A 39 -8.93 -1.79 -14.08
N ALA A 40 -10.12 -1.69 -13.50
CA ALA A 40 -11.24 -2.61 -13.40
C ALA A 40 -11.69 -3.44 -14.63
N GLN A 41 -11.00 -3.38 -15.77
CA GLN A 41 -11.47 -4.00 -17.01
C GLN A 41 -11.02 -5.45 -17.22
N GLU A 42 -10.20 -6.03 -16.33
CA GLU A 42 -9.76 -7.42 -16.43
C GLU A 42 -9.95 -8.12 -15.07
N GLU A 43 -10.80 -9.15 -15.09
CA GLU A 43 -11.09 -10.17 -14.05
C GLU A 43 -12.31 -9.99 -13.12
N ASP A 44 -13.10 -11.07 -13.05
CA ASP A 44 -14.37 -11.34 -12.35
C ASP A 44 -14.34 -11.03 -10.84
N THR A 45 -14.23 -9.76 -10.45
CA THR A 45 -14.35 -9.35 -9.04
C THR A 45 -15.48 -8.33 -8.84
N LYS A 46 -16.25 -8.53 -7.75
CA LYS A 46 -17.49 -7.79 -7.43
C LYS A 46 -17.31 -6.27 -7.27
N ASP A 47 -16.10 -5.78 -6.98
CA ASP A 47 -15.74 -4.35 -7.04
C ASP A 47 -14.21 -4.18 -7.19
N PRO A 48 -13.72 -3.76 -8.36
CA PRO A 48 -12.29 -3.66 -8.64
C PRO A 48 -11.59 -2.52 -7.87
N VAL A 49 -12.33 -1.51 -7.42
CA VAL A 49 -11.77 -0.43 -6.60
C VAL A 49 -11.53 -0.90 -5.18
N ILE A 50 -12.42 -1.74 -4.65
CA ILE A 50 -12.24 -2.38 -3.35
C ILE A 50 -11.02 -3.30 -3.39
N ASN A 51 -10.79 -4.04 -4.48
CA ASN A 51 -9.59 -4.87 -4.61
C ASN A 51 -8.32 -4.02 -4.56
N GLU A 52 -8.24 -2.96 -5.36
CA GLU A 52 -7.09 -2.05 -5.34
C GLU A 52 -6.90 -1.36 -3.97
N TRP A 53 -8.00 -1.05 -3.27
CA TRP A 53 -7.97 -0.55 -1.90
C TRP A 53 -7.38 -1.57 -0.93
N VAL A 54 -7.87 -2.82 -0.98
CA VAL A 54 -7.37 -3.91 -0.13
C VAL A 54 -5.89 -4.19 -0.44
N LYS A 55 -5.50 -4.23 -1.72
CA LYS A 55 -4.08 -4.34 -2.14
C LYS A 55 -3.24 -3.17 -1.61
N ALA A 56 -3.76 -1.95 -1.64
CA ALA A 56 -3.08 -0.78 -1.07
C ALA A 56 -2.84 -0.93 0.45
N LEU A 57 -3.77 -1.57 1.17
CA LEU A 57 -3.69 -1.82 2.61
C LEU A 57 -2.82 -3.01 3.00
N LEU A 58 -2.83 -4.06 2.19
CA LEU A 58 -2.02 -5.26 2.40
C LEU A 58 -0.57 -5.09 1.93
N GLY A 59 -0.29 -4.02 1.17
CA GLY A 59 1.06 -3.70 0.72
C GLY A 59 1.44 -4.34 -0.61
N GLY A 60 0.48 -4.62 -1.49
CA GLY A 60 0.74 -5.00 -2.89
C GLY A 60 1.22 -6.44 -3.14
N ASP A 61 1.70 -6.67 -4.36
CA ASP A 61 2.19 -7.97 -4.84
C ASP A 61 3.68 -8.13 -4.52
N HIS A 62 4.10 -9.37 -4.20
CA HIS A 62 5.51 -9.71 -3.99
C HIS A 62 6.18 -9.91 -5.35
N ILE A 63 7.16 -9.08 -5.69
CA ILE A 63 7.85 -9.15 -6.99
C ILE A 63 9.30 -9.60 -6.81
N PRO A 64 9.58 -10.92 -6.75
CA PRO A 64 10.91 -11.45 -6.47
C PRO A 64 11.96 -11.04 -7.51
N ASP A 65 11.55 -10.87 -8.76
CA ASP A 65 12.44 -10.53 -9.87
C ASP A 65 13.00 -9.10 -9.81
N ARG A 66 12.44 -8.22 -8.98
CA ARG A 66 12.92 -6.82 -8.83
C ARG A 66 14.02 -6.65 -7.78
N CYS A 67 14.33 -7.67 -6.99
CA CYS A 67 15.06 -7.45 -5.73
C CYS A 67 16.54 -7.80 -5.72
N GLY A 68 17.02 -8.60 -6.67
CA GLY A 68 18.36 -9.18 -6.56
C GLY A 68 18.60 -9.79 -5.16
N TYR A 69 19.67 -9.36 -4.47
CA TYR A 69 20.04 -9.83 -3.13
C TYR A 69 19.39 -9.05 -1.97
N ARG A 70 18.52 -8.07 -2.23
CA ARG A 70 17.91 -7.22 -1.20
C ARG A 70 16.48 -7.68 -0.94
N ASN A 71 16.33 -8.73 -0.14
CA ASN A 71 15.02 -9.34 0.17
C ASN A 71 13.98 -8.35 0.70
N TRP A 72 14.39 -7.30 1.41
CA TRP A 72 13.47 -6.26 1.90
C TRP A 72 12.81 -5.43 0.77
N ARG A 73 13.39 -5.40 -0.43
CA ARG A 73 12.83 -4.70 -1.60
C ARG A 73 11.77 -5.50 -2.34
N CYS A 74 11.61 -6.79 -2.01
CA CYS A 74 10.55 -7.62 -2.57
C CYS A 74 9.21 -7.35 -1.91
N PHE A 75 9.27 -6.70 -0.77
CA PHE A 75 8.11 -6.24 -0.04
C PHE A 75 8.03 -4.73 -0.23
N HIS A 76 6.82 -4.24 -0.45
CA HIS A 76 6.59 -2.82 -0.43
C HIS A 76 6.85 -2.23 0.97
N PRO A 77 7.23 -0.94 1.09
CA PRO A 77 7.62 -0.35 2.36
C PRO A 77 6.54 -0.51 3.44
N GLY A 78 6.79 -1.41 4.41
CA GLY A 78 5.87 -1.69 5.52
C GLY A 78 5.14 -3.04 5.46
N ALA A 79 5.28 -3.80 4.39
CA ALA A 79 4.81 -5.18 4.34
C ALA A 79 5.93 -6.13 4.77
N THR A 80 5.67 -7.06 5.69
CA THR A 80 6.61 -8.15 5.97
C THR A 80 6.39 -9.30 4.99
N LYS A 81 7.30 -10.28 5.01
CA LYS A 81 7.18 -11.48 4.19
C LYS A 81 5.96 -12.32 4.59
N GLU A 82 5.74 -12.42 5.89
CA GLU A 82 4.62 -13.11 6.53
C GLU A 82 3.28 -12.57 6.01
N TRP A 83 3.19 -11.25 5.85
CA TRP A 83 1.99 -10.56 5.36
C TRP A 83 1.73 -10.76 3.87
N HIS A 84 2.78 -10.80 3.05
CA HIS A 84 2.62 -11.18 1.64
C HIS A 84 2.22 -12.64 1.50
N GLU A 85 2.85 -13.56 2.24
CA GLU A 85 2.46 -14.97 2.25
C GLU A 85 0.99 -15.14 2.68
N LEU A 86 0.51 -14.28 3.58
CA LEU A 86 -0.90 -14.22 3.96
C LEU A 86 -1.80 -13.68 2.84
N ALA A 87 -1.45 -12.55 2.24
CA ALA A 87 -2.22 -11.96 1.14
C ALA A 87 -2.29 -12.91 -0.08
N TYR A 88 -1.19 -13.58 -0.42
CA TYR A 88 -1.16 -14.63 -1.43
C TYR A 88 -1.93 -15.88 -0.98
N GLY A 89 -1.78 -16.28 0.28
CA GLY A 89 -2.53 -17.40 0.86
C GLY A 89 -4.04 -17.15 0.87
N LEU A 90 -4.48 -15.89 0.92
CA LEU A 90 -5.87 -15.45 0.77
C LEU A 90 -6.38 -15.59 -0.67
N GLU A 91 -5.53 -15.34 -1.66
CA GLU A 91 -5.82 -15.62 -3.08
C GLU A 91 -5.78 -17.13 -3.38
N GLU A 92 -5.00 -17.93 -2.64
CA GLU A 92 -4.84 -19.38 -2.79
C GLU A 92 -5.71 -20.25 -1.85
N ILE A 93 -6.77 -19.71 -1.24
CA ILE A 93 -7.70 -20.51 -0.42
C ILE A 93 -8.50 -21.49 -1.30
N SER A 94 -7.88 -22.62 -1.60
CA SER A 94 -8.53 -23.91 -1.69
C SER A 94 -7.92 -24.81 -0.61
N ALA A 95 -8.68 -24.96 0.48
CA ALA A 95 -8.59 -25.99 1.53
C ALA A 95 -7.19 -26.51 1.93
N THR A 96 -6.72 -26.19 3.13
CA THR A 96 -5.83 -27.11 3.85
C THR A 96 -6.01 -27.05 5.37
N ASN A 97 -5.85 -28.22 6.00
CA ASN A 97 -6.40 -28.61 7.29
C ASN A 97 -5.73 -27.95 8.50
N GLN A 98 -6.57 -27.60 9.47
CA GLN A 98 -6.27 -27.32 10.88
C GLN A 98 -5.68 -28.56 11.53
N ASP A 99 -4.51 -28.44 12.15
CA ASP A 99 -4.19 -29.03 13.47
C ASP A 99 -2.70 -28.73 13.74
N ASP A 100 -2.40 -28.38 15.00
CA ASP A 100 -1.10 -27.91 15.56
C ASP A 100 -0.83 -26.39 15.46
N LEU A 101 -1.48 -25.62 16.36
CA LEU A 101 -1.30 -24.17 16.53
C LEU A 101 -1.07 -23.81 18.01
N GLU A 102 0.02 -23.10 18.27
CA GLU A 102 0.23 -22.30 19.49
C GLU A 102 0.11 -20.82 19.10
N GLU A 103 -0.72 -20.07 19.82
CA GLU A 103 -0.99 -18.64 19.59
C GLU A 103 0.20 -17.77 20.01
N SER A 104 0.55 -16.77 19.18
CA SER A 104 1.50 -15.70 19.55
C SER A 104 0.84 -14.33 19.37
N GLU A 105 0.97 -13.47 20.38
CA GLU A 105 0.21 -12.21 20.54
C GLU A 105 0.72 -10.97 19.77
N ASP A 106 1.74 -11.03 18.90
CA ASP A 106 2.54 -9.82 18.56
C ASP A 106 2.76 -9.43 17.07
N ASP A 107 2.07 -9.98 16.06
CA ASP A 107 2.22 -9.47 14.66
C ASP A 107 1.06 -8.56 14.24
N LYS A 108 1.15 -7.26 14.60
CA LYS A 108 0.17 -6.25 14.17
C LYS A 108 0.49 -5.73 12.76
N LEU A 109 -0.50 -5.81 11.86
CA LEU A 109 -0.43 -5.22 10.52
C LEU A 109 0.03 -3.76 10.59
N GLY A 110 1.10 -3.44 9.85
CA GLY A 110 1.55 -2.05 9.72
C GLY A 110 2.13 -1.47 11.01
N GLU A 111 2.86 -2.26 11.81
CA GLU A 111 3.62 -1.70 12.92
C GLU A 111 4.57 -0.58 12.41
N GLY A 112 4.44 0.62 12.97
CA GLY A 112 5.13 1.80 12.48
C GLY A 112 4.58 2.40 11.18
N ARG A 113 3.39 2.00 10.73
CA ARG A 113 2.71 2.47 9.52
C ARG A 113 1.27 2.86 9.77
N ARG A 114 0.75 3.76 8.95
CA ARG A 114 -0.68 4.11 8.92
C ARG A 114 -1.20 4.14 7.49
N VAL A 115 -2.49 3.84 7.38
CA VAL A 115 -3.25 4.03 6.13
C VAL A 115 -3.41 5.52 5.87
N PHE A 116 -3.29 5.93 4.62
CA PHE A 116 -3.66 7.28 4.22
C PHE A 116 -4.48 7.28 2.93
N VAL A 117 -5.22 8.37 2.74
CA VAL A 117 -5.83 8.74 1.46
C VAL A 117 -5.48 10.20 1.20
N SER A 118 -4.78 10.48 0.11
CA SER A 118 -4.44 11.86 -0.28
C SER A 118 -5.65 12.58 -0.85
N GLU A 119 -5.60 13.91 -0.82
CA GLU A 119 -6.57 14.76 -1.53
C GLU A 119 -6.62 14.44 -3.03
N SER A 120 -5.51 14.01 -3.64
CA SER A 120 -5.52 13.60 -5.05
C SER A 120 -6.20 12.25 -5.30
N GLY A 121 -6.61 11.51 -4.25
CA GLY A 121 -7.26 10.22 -4.33
C GLY A 121 -6.32 9.01 -4.40
N TYR A 122 -5.03 9.18 -4.16
CA TYR A 122 -4.12 8.05 -3.95
C TYR A 122 -4.28 7.50 -2.53
N CYS A 123 -4.17 6.19 -2.38
CA CYS A 123 -4.14 5.51 -1.09
C CYS A 123 -2.93 4.58 -0.96
N GLY A 124 -2.67 4.15 0.28
CA GLY A 124 -1.61 3.20 0.61
C GLY A 124 -1.15 3.32 2.06
N LEU A 125 0.12 2.99 2.30
CA LEU A 125 0.74 2.95 3.64
C LEU A 125 1.86 3.98 3.74
N VAL A 126 1.81 4.80 4.78
CA VAL A 126 2.82 5.82 5.12
C VAL A 126 3.43 5.54 6.49
N PRO A 127 4.59 6.14 6.84
CA PRO A 127 5.13 6.05 8.19
C PRO A 127 4.11 6.48 9.25
N GLU A 128 4.18 5.91 10.45
CA GLU A 128 3.31 6.28 11.58
C GLU A 128 3.41 7.78 11.92
N ASP A 129 4.61 8.35 11.78
CA ASP A 129 4.89 9.77 12.00
C ASP A 129 4.32 10.71 10.91
N ALA A 130 3.68 10.16 9.86
CA ALA A 130 3.06 10.97 8.82
C ALA A 130 1.81 11.70 9.34
N GLU A 131 1.67 12.96 8.92
CA GLU A 131 0.61 13.87 9.35
C GLU A 131 -0.13 14.47 8.16
N ASP A 132 -1.33 15.00 8.41
CA ASP A 132 -2.09 15.74 7.41
C ASP A 132 -1.30 16.96 6.93
N GLY A 133 -1.22 17.15 5.62
CA GLY A 133 -0.40 18.19 4.99
C GLY A 133 1.02 17.74 4.58
N ASP A 134 1.43 16.53 4.97
CA ASP A 134 2.64 15.92 4.41
C ASP A 134 2.47 15.63 2.91
N CYS A 135 3.59 15.74 2.20
CA CYS A 135 3.65 15.60 0.74
C CYS A 135 4.10 14.19 0.36
N LEU A 136 3.36 13.56 -0.55
CA LEU A 136 3.84 12.37 -1.27
C LEU A 136 4.78 12.80 -2.38
N CYS A 137 5.98 12.22 -2.40
CA CYS A 137 6.99 12.54 -3.39
C CYS A 137 7.59 11.27 -4.00
N VAL A 138 7.88 11.33 -5.31
CA VAL A 138 8.72 10.34 -5.98
C VAL A 138 10.03 11.03 -6.31
N LEU A 139 11.08 10.70 -5.55
CA LEU A 139 12.42 11.25 -5.75
C LEU A 139 13.09 10.56 -6.93
N PHE A 140 13.68 11.34 -7.84
CA PHE A 140 14.46 10.76 -8.94
C PHE A 140 15.66 9.98 -8.42
N GLY A 141 15.81 8.74 -8.89
CA GLY A 141 16.87 7.83 -8.44
C GLY A 141 16.52 7.02 -7.19
N CYS A 142 15.35 7.25 -6.58
CA CYS A 142 14.82 6.40 -5.51
C CYS A 142 13.94 5.29 -6.09
N ASP A 143 13.97 4.13 -5.42
CA ASP A 143 13.21 2.94 -5.81
C ASP A 143 11.77 2.93 -5.25
N ALA A 144 11.48 3.85 -4.32
CA ALA A 144 10.18 3.96 -3.65
C ALA A 144 9.75 5.43 -3.49
N PRO A 145 8.43 5.71 -3.46
CA PRO A 145 7.91 6.98 -3.00
C PRO A 145 8.25 7.24 -1.53
N VAL A 146 8.22 8.51 -1.16
CA VAL A 146 8.56 8.98 0.18
C VAL A 146 7.54 10.02 0.65
N VAL A 147 7.43 10.13 1.96
CA VAL A 147 6.68 11.19 2.64
C VAL A 147 7.65 12.28 3.06
N LEU A 148 7.32 13.51 2.68
CA LEU A 148 8.09 14.71 3.01
C LEU A 148 7.22 15.71 3.73
N ARG A 149 7.71 16.26 4.84
CA ARG A 149 7.05 17.36 5.54
C ARG A 149 7.62 18.69 5.10
N LYS A 150 6.78 19.57 4.59
CA LYS A 150 7.19 20.91 4.16
C LYS A 150 7.54 21.76 5.38
N THR A 151 8.72 22.37 5.35
CA THR A 151 9.16 23.44 6.25
C THR A 151 9.19 24.76 5.46
N GLU A 152 9.64 25.87 6.06
CA GLU A 152 9.72 27.17 5.36
C GLU A 152 10.55 27.10 4.06
N ASP A 153 11.78 26.59 4.15
CA ASP A 153 12.74 26.60 3.03
C ASP A 153 13.17 25.20 2.54
N TRP A 154 12.79 24.13 3.25
CA TRP A 154 13.27 22.77 3.00
C TRP A 154 12.21 21.73 3.39
N TYR A 155 12.46 20.48 3.04
CA TYR A 155 11.57 19.36 3.31
C TYR A 155 12.23 18.36 4.26
N LYS A 156 11.52 18.00 5.34
CA LYS A 156 11.97 16.94 6.23
C LYS A 156 11.59 15.60 5.64
N PHE A 157 12.56 14.69 5.58
CA PHE A 157 12.29 13.30 5.24
C PHE A 157 11.58 12.60 6.41
N ILE A 158 10.34 12.14 6.18
CA ILE A 158 9.57 11.40 7.17
C ILE A 158 9.82 9.89 7.01
N GLY A 159 9.78 9.40 5.79
CA GLY A 159 10.08 7.99 5.50
C GLY A 159 9.58 7.54 4.13
N GLU A 160 9.97 6.33 3.73
CA GLU A 160 9.46 5.67 2.53
C GLU A 160 7.97 5.33 2.69
N CYS A 161 7.22 5.25 1.60
CA CYS A 161 5.81 4.86 1.63
C CYS A 161 5.44 3.91 0.50
N TYR A 162 4.36 3.15 0.73
CA TYR A 162 3.73 2.34 -0.28
C TYR A 162 2.53 3.07 -0.86
N ILE A 163 2.58 3.43 -2.14
CA ILE A 163 1.47 4.08 -2.83
C ILE A 163 1.12 3.26 -4.06
N GLN A 164 -0.03 2.61 -4.03
CA GLN A 164 -0.56 1.91 -5.18
C GLN A 164 -0.60 2.90 -6.37
N ARG A 165 0.01 2.51 -7.49
CA ARG A 165 0.18 3.31 -8.73
C ARG A 165 1.20 4.45 -8.72
N LEU A 166 2.10 4.55 -7.75
CA LEU A 166 3.30 5.40 -7.90
C LEU A 166 4.60 4.60 -7.95
N MET A 167 4.55 3.29 -7.63
CA MET A 167 5.73 2.46 -7.42
C MET A 167 6.22 1.67 -8.64
N ASN A 168 5.40 1.48 -9.67
CA ASN A 168 5.75 0.68 -10.85
C ASN A 168 6.06 1.55 -12.07
N GLY A 169 6.58 2.75 -11.82
CA GLY A 169 6.99 3.71 -12.85
C GLY A 169 5.84 4.53 -13.44
N GLU A 170 4.62 4.37 -12.96
CA GLU A 170 3.47 5.19 -13.40
C GLU A 170 3.69 6.66 -13.09
N ALA A 171 4.32 6.99 -11.96
CA ALA A 171 4.68 8.37 -11.62
C ALA A 171 5.55 9.03 -12.71
N ILE A 172 6.52 8.28 -13.25
CA ILE A 172 7.38 8.74 -14.35
C ILE A 172 6.61 8.80 -15.66
N LYS A 173 5.75 7.82 -15.96
CA LYS A 173 4.89 7.85 -17.15
C LYS A 173 3.97 9.08 -17.13
N ASP A 174 3.39 9.40 -15.98
CA ASP A 174 2.51 10.55 -15.80
C ASP A 174 3.29 11.88 -15.87
N LEU A 175 4.54 11.92 -15.37
CA LEU A 175 5.44 13.06 -15.57
C LEU A 175 5.72 13.29 -17.07
N VAL A 176 6.11 12.25 -17.80
CA VAL A 176 6.39 12.33 -19.25
C VAL A 176 5.14 12.71 -20.05
N ALA A 177 3.97 12.25 -19.62
CA ALA A 177 2.68 12.61 -20.22
C ALA A 177 2.20 14.03 -19.82
N GLY A 178 2.94 14.78 -18.99
CA GLY A 178 2.58 16.12 -18.55
C GLY A 178 1.44 16.17 -17.53
N LYS A 179 1.09 15.05 -16.89
CA LYS A 179 0.06 14.96 -15.84
C LYS A 179 0.61 15.24 -14.44
N LYS A 180 1.93 15.19 -14.28
CA LYS A 180 2.65 15.53 -13.06
C LYS A 180 3.75 16.54 -13.39
N MET A 181 4.18 17.30 -12.38
CA MET A 181 5.27 18.25 -12.48
C MET A 181 6.41 17.83 -11.55
N ALA A 182 7.65 18.06 -12.00
CA ALA A 182 8.82 17.92 -11.18
C ALA A 182 9.21 19.27 -10.58
N GLN A 183 9.76 19.25 -9.38
CA GLN A 183 10.27 20.42 -8.69
C GLN A 183 11.59 20.06 -8.01
N GLU A 184 12.52 21.01 -7.97
CA GLU A 184 13.72 20.93 -7.14
C GLU A 184 13.45 21.49 -5.74
N PHE A 185 13.94 20.79 -4.72
CA PHE A 185 13.83 21.19 -3.33
C PHE A 185 14.96 20.58 -2.50
N GLU A 186 15.24 21.17 -1.35
CA GLU A 186 16.24 20.68 -0.40
C GLU A 186 15.59 19.74 0.62
N ILE A 187 16.24 18.60 0.90
CA ILE A 187 15.87 17.70 1.99
C ILE A 187 16.95 17.82 3.08
N ARG A 188 16.52 17.98 4.34
CA ARG A 188 17.42 18.01 5.51
C ARG A 188 16.99 17.01 6.58
#